data_AF-C3X8V7-F1
#
_entry.id   AF-C3X8V7-F1
#
_cell.length_a   1.000
_cell.length_b   1.000
_cell.length_c   1.000
_cell.angle_alpha   90.00
_cell.angle_beta   90.00
_cell.angle_gamma   90.00
#
_symmetry.space_group_name_H-M   'P 1'
#
loop_
_entity.id
_entity.type
_entity.pdbx_description
1 polymer ?
#
loop_
_entity_poly.entity_id
_entity_poly.type
_entity_poly.pdbx_seq_one_letter_code
_entity_poly.pdbx_strand_id
1 'polypeptide(L)'
;MMAQPPSYNREKNFADDFGNETDHSALNAELDRASNSINDIRTNLAILQADDGKLRPAVVTADSISEELRVSLVEGVVMDAQSMLDKSLVAANASSASAQEAKLSEERAVDSSVKAVNSAKEAAESAKALSLAINADWNATVGPAKILNRPDLSVVATSGCYDDLTGKPDNLATDDDIAVLQEEIAKKGVPVGTVEYFATTTPPAGYLKADGAAVGRETYPDLYAAIGTTFGEGDGSTTFNLPDLIDRFAQGSDTPGQKLEAGLPNISGTLPSVKFGVVLGSASGAFNSQSGASSELLASGGSGKRVNTDFVASRSNPIYGASETVQPPALTLLPCIKAFDAAINPGLIDITELANDVADLSANKLDKTINGAAVKYVIETYNDGANWYRKWSDGWLEQGGIRLKTTNYPVEDFTLIVPFKNVNYYALCSYCSDTLLDSNIGHVSAYQLSNTVIRLIRALLNSAVLWYACGQGE
;
A
#
# COMPACT_ATOMS: atom_id res chain seq x y z
N MET A 1 -47.40 -14.79 102.85
CA MET A 1 -46.79 -14.86 104.19
C MET A 1 -47.92 -14.63 105.19
N MET A 2 -48.40 -15.67 105.88
CA MET A 2 -49.47 -15.53 106.89
C MET A 2 -48.91 -14.79 108.10
N ALA A 3 -49.60 -13.76 108.58
CA ALA A 3 -49.17 -13.04 109.77
C ALA A 3 -49.20 -13.98 110.99
N GLN A 4 -48.12 -14.00 111.78
CA GLN A 4 -48.02 -14.84 112.96
C GLN A 4 -49.11 -14.46 113.99
N PRO A 5 -49.81 -15.43 114.59
CA PRO A 5 -50.81 -15.15 115.62
C PRO A 5 -50.17 -14.47 116.86
N PRO A 6 -50.91 -13.60 117.57
CA PRO A 6 -50.39 -12.90 118.75
C PRO A 6 -49.96 -13.86 119.86
N SER A 7 -49.08 -13.38 120.76
CA SER A 7 -48.60 -14.18 121.90
C SER A 7 -49.73 -14.48 122.87
N TYR A 8 -49.78 -15.72 123.36
CA TYR A 8 -50.79 -16.13 124.32
C TYR A 8 -50.34 -15.78 125.74
N ASN A 9 -51.10 -14.91 126.39
CA ASN A 9 -50.98 -14.58 127.82
C ASN A 9 -52.26 -15.03 128.53
N ARG A 10 -52.12 -15.81 129.60
CA ARG A 10 -53.29 -16.21 130.42
C ARG A 10 -53.95 -15.00 131.09
N GLU A 11 -55.26 -15.05 131.22
CA GLU A 11 -56.04 -13.98 131.88
C GLU A 11 -56.53 -14.37 133.30
N LYS A 12 -56.68 -15.67 133.60
CA LYS A 12 -57.18 -16.15 134.89
C LYS A 12 -56.04 -16.36 135.90
N ASN A 13 -56.21 -15.81 137.10
CA ASN A 13 -55.39 -16.09 138.27
C ASN A 13 -56.30 -16.61 139.39
N PHE A 14 -56.10 -17.86 139.80
CA PHE A 14 -56.96 -18.51 140.80
C PHE A 14 -56.71 -17.99 142.23
N ALA A 15 -55.61 -17.30 142.49
CA ALA A 15 -55.33 -16.70 143.80
C ALA A 15 -56.27 -15.52 144.14
N ASP A 16 -56.97 -14.95 143.15
CA ASP A 16 -57.76 -13.72 143.32
C ASP A 16 -59.20 -13.96 143.80
N ASP A 17 -59.79 -15.15 143.56
CA ASP A 17 -61.22 -15.39 143.82
C ASP A 17 -61.53 -15.99 145.20
N PHE A 18 -60.67 -16.82 145.81
CA PHE A 18 -60.78 -17.30 147.21
C PHE A 18 -59.40 -17.72 147.75
N GLY A 19 -58.80 -16.89 148.62
CA GLY A 19 -57.38 -16.97 148.99
C GLY A 19 -56.93 -18.04 150.00
N ASN A 20 -57.75 -19.05 150.33
CA ASN A 20 -57.42 -20.08 151.33
C ASN A 20 -57.49 -21.52 150.80
N GLU A 21 -57.61 -21.72 149.50
CA GLU A 21 -57.56 -23.05 148.87
C GLU A 21 -56.12 -23.39 148.49
N THR A 22 -55.62 -24.51 149.00
CA THR A 22 -54.18 -24.88 148.99
C THR A 22 -53.62 -25.25 147.61
N ASP A 23 -54.46 -25.43 146.60
CA ASP A 23 -54.12 -25.94 145.26
C ASP A 23 -54.05 -24.87 144.16
N HIS A 24 -54.52 -23.64 144.44
CA HIS A 24 -54.52 -22.54 143.46
C HIS A 24 -53.14 -22.14 142.93
N SER A 25 -52.11 -22.24 143.75
CA SER A 25 -50.72 -21.96 143.34
C SER A 25 -50.20 -22.99 142.33
N ALA A 26 -50.55 -24.27 142.50
CA ALA A 26 -50.18 -25.35 141.59
C ALA A 26 -50.92 -25.23 140.25
N LEU A 27 -52.22 -24.92 140.29
CA LEU A 27 -53.03 -24.68 139.10
C LEU A 27 -52.53 -23.49 138.28
N ASN A 28 -52.17 -22.38 138.93
CA ASN A 28 -51.53 -21.27 138.24
C ASN A 28 -50.18 -21.68 137.62
N ALA A 29 -49.32 -22.41 138.34
CA ALA A 29 -48.05 -22.87 137.79
C ALA A 29 -48.21 -23.83 136.59
N GLU A 30 -49.29 -24.61 136.54
CA GLU A 30 -49.65 -25.38 135.34
C GLU A 30 -50.13 -24.51 134.20
N LEU A 31 -50.96 -23.51 134.47
CA LEU A 31 -51.41 -22.57 133.45
C LEU A 31 -50.25 -21.77 132.84
N ASP A 32 -49.24 -21.39 133.64
CA ASP A 32 -48.01 -20.76 133.15
C ASP A 32 -47.23 -21.68 132.21
N ARG A 33 -47.04 -22.95 132.61
CA ARG A 33 -46.36 -23.95 131.78
C ARG A 33 -47.09 -24.18 130.47
N ALA A 34 -48.41 -24.26 130.50
CA ALA A 34 -49.23 -24.36 129.30
C ALA A 34 -49.05 -23.11 128.41
N SER A 35 -49.09 -21.91 128.98
CA SER A 35 -48.91 -20.65 128.24
C SER A 35 -47.55 -20.58 127.54
N ASN A 36 -46.48 -21.01 128.22
CA ASN A 36 -45.12 -21.05 127.64
C ASN A 36 -44.99 -22.09 126.53
N SER A 37 -45.53 -23.30 126.72
CA SER A 37 -45.52 -24.34 125.70
C SER A 37 -46.24 -23.91 124.41
N ILE A 38 -47.36 -23.19 124.55
CA ILE A 38 -48.09 -22.64 123.40
C ILE A 38 -47.22 -21.62 122.63
N ASN A 39 -46.49 -20.74 123.34
CA ASN A 39 -45.60 -19.77 122.71
C ASN A 39 -44.35 -20.43 122.08
N ASP A 40 -43.83 -21.53 122.64
CA ASP A 40 -42.72 -22.30 122.04
C ASP A 40 -43.15 -23.00 120.74
N ILE A 41 -44.35 -23.59 120.71
CA ILE A 41 -44.92 -24.19 119.50
C ILE A 41 -45.08 -23.12 118.41
N ARG A 42 -45.54 -21.92 118.77
CA ARG A 42 -45.62 -20.78 117.84
C ARG A 42 -44.26 -20.45 117.24
N THR A 43 -43.20 -20.45 118.06
CA THR A 43 -41.82 -20.18 117.59
C THR A 43 -41.33 -21.27 116.62
N ASN A 44 -41.53 -22.55 116.94
CA ASN A 44 -41.15 -23.65 116.05
C ASN A 44 -41.91 -23.64 114.72
N LEU A 45 -43.20 -23.28 114.76
CA LEU A 45 -43.99 -23.14 113.54
C LEU A 45 -43.44 -22.02 112.63
N ALA A 46 -42.94 -20.92 113.21
CA ALA A 46 -42.31 -19.85 112.43
C ALA A 46 -41.01 -20.31 111.73
N ILE A 47 -40.23 -21.19 112.37
CA ILE A 47 -39.01 -21.76 111.77
C ILE A 47 -39.37 -22.69 110.59
N LEU A 48 -40.35 -23.58 110.79
CA LEU A 48 -40.81 -24.50 109.74
C LEU A 48 -41.42 -23.76 108.55
N GLN A 49 -42.15 -22.66 108.79
CA GLN A 49 -42.70 -21.83 107.72
C GLN A 49 -41.64 -21.02 106.94
N ALA A 50 -40.43 -20.89 107.48
CA ALA A 50 -39.31 -20.22 106.81
C ALA A 50 -38.40 -21.19 106.02
N ASP A 51 -38.58 -22.50 106.13
CA ASP A 51 -37.76 -23.51 105.45
C ASP A 51 -38.28 -23.75 104.02
N ASP A 52 -37.47 -23.47 102.99
CA ASP A 52 -37.88 -23.49 101.57
C ASP A 52 -37.67 -24.84 100.87
N GLY A 53 -37.31 -25.88 101.63
CA GLY A 53 -37.19 -27.25 101.14
C GLY A 53 -35.95 -27.53 100.29
N LYS A 54 -34.95 -26.64 100.23
CA LYS A 54 -33.69 -26.88 99.52
C LYS A 54 -32.63 -27.50 100.43
N LEU A 55 -31.93 -28.53 99.93
CA LEU A 55 -30.77 -29.12 100.59
C LEU A 55 -29.59 -28.13 100.58
N ARG A 56 -28.87 -28.03 101.71
CA ARG A 56 -27.73 -27.12 101.83
C ARG A 56 -26.51 -27.63 101.05
N PRO A 57 -25.68 -26.74 100.46
CA PRO A 57 -24.46 -27.16 99.75
C PRO A 57 -23.49 -27.93 100.68
N ALA A 58 -22.78 -28.91 100.11
CA ALA A 58 -21.77 -29.77 100.75
C ALA A 58 -22.26 -30.88 101.70
N VAL A 59 -23.56 -31.18 101.74
CA VAL A 59 -24.08 -32.33 102.50
C VAL A 59 -23.87 -33.68 101.77
N VAL A 60 -23.76 -33.66 100.43
CA VAL A 60 -23.48 -34.87 99.62
C VAL A 60 -22.05 -34.79 99.06
N THR A 61 -21.15 -35.61 99.61
CA THR A 61 -19.77 -35.81 99.15
C THR A 61 -19.64 -37.11 98.35
N ALA A 62 -18.53 -37.31 97.62
CA ALA A 62 -18.33 -38.52 96.81
C ALA A 62 -18.47 -39.84 97.61
N ASP A 63 -18.20 -39.81 98.91
CA ASP A 63 -18.32 -40.97 99.81
C ASP A 63 -19.76 -41.20 100.31
N SER A 64 -20.63 -40.19 100.18
CA SER A 64 -22.04 -40.26 100.59
C SER A 64 -22.96 -40.83 99.50
N ILE A 65 -22.42 -41.12 98.31
CA ILE A 65 -23.14 -41.71 97.18
C ILE A 65 -22.71 -43.18 97.10
N SER A 66 -23.68 -44.11 97.13
CA SER A 66 -23.38 -45.55 97.09
C SER A 66 -22.58 -45.94 95.84
N GLU A 67 -21.72 -46.96 95.98
CA GLU A 67 -20.86 -47.43 94.88
C GLU A 67 -21.68 -47.88 93.65
N GLU A 68 -22.85 -48.46 93.86
CA GLU A 68 -23.80 -48.84 92.80
C GLU A 68 -24.26 -47.64 91.98
N LEU A 69 -24.58 -46.52 92.63
CA LEU A 69 -25.03 -45.31 91.94
C LEU A 69 -23.88 -44.61 91.21
N ARG A 70 -22.65 -44.70 91.74
CA ARG A 70 -21.45 -44.18 91.06
C ARG A 70 -21.12 -44.98 89.80
N VAL A 71 -21.19 -46.31 89.88
CA VAL A 71 -20.99 -47.20 88.72
C VAL A 71 -22.04 -46.95 87.66
N SER A 72 -23.33 -46.86 88.03
CA SER A 72 -24.42 -46.58 87.08
C SER A 72 -24.25 -45.24 86.36
N LEU A 73 -23.79 -44.19 87.06
CA LEU A 73 -23.56 -42.88 86.45
C LEU A 73 -22.38 -42.89 85.47
N VAL A 74 -21.30 -43.60 85.81
CA VAL A 74 -20.14 -43.79 84.92
C VAL A 74 -20.52 -44.64 83.70
N GLU A 75 -21.28 -45.72 83.89
CA GLU A 75 -21.78 -46.56 82.80
C GLU A 75 -22.66 -45.77 81.83
N GLY A 76 -23.56 -44.92 82.34
CA GLY A 76 -24.40 -44.05 81.49
C GLY A 76 -23.58 -43.10 80.63
N VAL A 77 -22.55 -42.45 81.20
CA VAL A 77 -21.66 -41.55 80.45
C VAL A 77 -20.82 -42.30 79.42
N VAL A 78 -20.34 -43.51 79.74
CA VAL A 78 -19.58 -44.35 78.80
C VAL A 78 -20.48 -44.84 77.65
N MET A 79 -21.72 -45.21 77.93
CA MET A 79 -22.70 -45.62 76.91
C MET A 79 -23.03 -44.48 75.95
N ASP A 80 -23.25 -43.26 76.45
CA ASP A 80 -23.51 -42.08 75.62
C ASP A 80 -22.29 -41.73 74.75
N ALA A 81 -21.08 -41.77 75.31
CA ALA A 81 -19.84 -41.56 74.57
C ALA A 81 -19.65 -42.61 73.46
N GLN A 82 -19.95 -43.88 73.73
CA GLN A 82 -19.88 -44.96 72.74
C GLN A 82 -20.92 -44.74 71.62
N SER A 83 -22.15 -44.36 71.96
CA SER A 83 -23.16 -44.01 70.96
C SER A 83 -22.75 -42.82 70.08
N MET A 84 -22.05 -41.82 70.62
CA MET A 84 -21.55 -40.69 69.82
C MET A 84 -20.39 -41.09 68.92
N LEU A 85 -19.51 -41.99 69.38
CA LEU A 85 -18.42 -42.55 68.60
C LEU A 85 -18.95 -43.38 67.43
N ASP A 86 -19.95 -44.23 67.66
CA ASP A 86 -20.55 -45.06 66.62
C ASP A 86 -21.23 -44.21 65.54
N LYS A 87 -21.97 -43.16 65.94
CA LYS A 87 -22.57 -42.20 64.99
C LYS A 87 -21.51 -41.48 64.16
N SER A 88 -20.41 -41.07 64.78
CA SER A 88 -19.28 -40.42 64.10
C SER A 88 -18.60 -41.38 63.11
N LEU A 89 -18.45 -42.65 63.47
CA LEU A 89 -17.88 -43.67 62.58
C LEU A 89 -18.79 -43.95 61.38
N VAL A 90 -20.11 -44.02 61.58
CA VAL A 90 -21.09 -44.17 60.48
C VAL A 90 -21.02 -42.98 59.53
N ALA A 91 -20.94 -41.75 60.04
CA ALA A 91 -20.81 -40.55 59.22
C ALA A 91 -19.50 -40.52 58.43
N ALA A 92 -18.39 -40.91 59.05
CA ALA A 92 -17.09 -41.02 58.38
C ALA A 92 -17.11 -42.06 57.25
N ASN A 93 -17.72 -43.22 57.49
CA ASN A 93 -17.86 -44.28 56.48
C ASN A 93 -18.75 -43.83 55.30
N ALA A 94 -19.84 -43.12 55.56
CA ALA A 94 -20.69 -42.57 54.50
C ALA A 94 -19.96 -41.52 53.64
N SER A 95 -19.15 -40.67 54.28
CA SER A 95 -18.31 -39.71 53.58
C SER A 95 -17.23 -40.40 52.73
N SER A 96 -16.63 -41.47 53.24
CA SER A 96 -15.63 -42.25 52.51
C SER A 96 -16.24 -42.96 51.30
N ALA A 97 -17.43 -43.56 51.44
CA ALA A 97 -18.16 -44.16 50.33
C ALA A 97 -18.50 -43.14 49.24
N SER A 98 -18.99 -41.97 49.64
CA SER A 98 -19.30 -40.87 48.70
C SER A 98 -18.06 -40.39 47.93
N ALA A 99 -16.89 -40.31 48.60
CA ALA A 99 -15.63 -39.97 47.95
C ALA A 99 -15.17 -41.03 46.94
N GLN A 100 -15.41 -42.32 47.24
CA GLN A 100 -15.07 -43.41 46.34
C GLN A 100 -15.97 -43.45 45.11
N GLU A 101 -17.27 -43.15 45.26
CA GLU A 101 -18.20 -42.99 44.15
C GLU A 101 -17.83 -41.81 43.24
N ALA A 102 -17.41 -40.67 43.83
CA ALA A 102 -16.95 -39.52 43.07
C ALA A 102 -15.72 -39.86 42.21
N LYS A 103 -14.74 -40.59 42.78
CA LYS A 103 -13.56 -41.03 42.05
C LYS A 103 -13.91 -41.97 40.88
N LEU A 104 -14.83 -42.91 41.09
CA LEU A 104 -15.31 -43.80 40.01
C LEU A 104 -16.04 -43.02 38.92
N SER A 105 -16.77 -41.96 39.26
CA SER A 105 -17.41 -41.08 38.28
C SER A 105 -16.39 -40.32 37.44
N GLU A 106 -15.30 -39.87 38.05
CA GLU A 106 -14.19 -39.20 37.34
C GLU A 106 -13.50 -40.16 36.36
N GLU A 107 -13.19 -41.39 36.80
CA GLU A 107 -12.61 -42.42 35.92
C GLU A 107 -13.53 -42.75 34.72
N ARG A 108 -14.85 -42.83 34.95
CA ARG A 108 -15.83 -43.04 33.84
C ARG A 108 -15.90 -41.86 32.87
N ALA A 109 -15.75 -40.63 33.36
CA ALA A 109 -15.72 -39.44 32.50
C ALA A 109 -14.46 -39.43 31.61
N VAL A 110 -13.32 -39.87 32.14
CA VAL A 110 -12.07 -40.04 31.38
C VAL A 110 -12.20 -41.13 30.32
N ASP A 111 -12.76 -42.31 30.65
CA ASP A 111 -12.98 -43.37 29.66
C ASP A 111 -13.94 -42.92 28.53
N SER A 112 -14.97 -42.16 28.87
CA SER A 112 -15.92 -41.59 27.92
C SER A 112 -15.26 -40.59 26.97
N SER A 113 -14.37 -39.73 27.48
CA SER A 113 -13.64 -38.75 26.65
C SER A 113 -12.65 -39.44 25.72
N VAL A 114 -11.95 -40.49 26.18
CA VAL A 114 -11.05 -41.30 25.34
C VAL A 114 -11.81 -41.97 24.20
N LYS A 115 -12.97 -42.57 24.48
CA LYS A 115 -13.82 -43.18 23.43
C LYS A 115 -14.28 -42.15 22.40
N ALA A 116 -14.70 -40.97 22.84
CA ALA A 116 -15.12 -39.89 21.94
C ALA A 116 -13.98 -39.43 21.01
N VAL A 117 -12.75 -39.31 21.54
CA VAL A 117 -11.56 -38.97 20.74
C VAL A 117 -11.25 -40.04 19.69
N ASN A 118 -11.31 -41.33 20.08
CA ASN A 118 -11.06 -42.43 19.14
C ASN A 118 -12.11 -42.47 18.02
N SER A 119 -13.40 -42.33 18.35
CA SER A 119 -14.46 -42.27 17.33
C SER A 119 -14.31 -41.06 16.40
N ALA A 120 -13.88 -39.90 16.92
CA ALA A 120 -13.60 -38.73 16.08
C ALA A 120 -12.43 -38.96 15.12
N LYS A 121 -11.40 -39.69 15.56
CA LYS A 121 -10.25 -40.06 14.72
C LYS A 121 -10.64 -41.01 13.59
N GLU A 122 -11.43 -42.04 13.90
CA GLU A 122 -11.94 -42.99 12.90
C GLU A 122 -12.84 -42.31 11.85
N ALA A 123 -13.67 -41.36 12.28
CA ALA A 123 -14.50 -40.55 11.38
C ALA A 123 -13.66 -39.65 10.46
N ALA A 124 -12.60 -39.03 10.98
CA ALA A 124 -11.68 -38.20 10.19
C ALA A 124 -10.88 -39.02 9.16
N GLU A 125 -10.41 -40.21 9.53
CA GLU A 125 -9.74 -41.14 8.61
C GLU A 125 -10.69 -41.64 7.52
N SER A 126 -11.94 -41.95 7.87
CA SER A 126 -12.98 -42.34 6.92
C SER A 126 -13.32 -41.22 5.93
N ALA A 127 -13.42 -39.98 6.40
CA ALA A 127 -13.66 -38.81 5.54
C ALA A 127 -12.50 -38.56 4.56
N LYS A 128 -11.24 -38.76 5.00
CA LYS A 128 -10.04 -38.65 4.17
C LYS A 128 -9.97 -39.75 3.11
N ALA A 129 -10.36 -40.99 3.45
CA ALA A 129 -10.48 -42.09 2.49
C ALA A 129 -11.55 -41.81 1.42
N LEU A 130 -12.68 -41.22 1.82
CA LEU A 130 -13.74 -40.84 0.88
C LEU A 130 -13.31 -39.71 -0.06
N SER A 131 -12.59 -38.69 0.42
CA SER A 131 -12.12 -37.60 -0.43
C SER A 131 -11.08 -38.02 -1.46
N LEU A 132 -10.24 -39.03 -1.17
CA LEU A 132 -9.32 -39.61 -2.15
C LEU A 132 -10.03 -40.45 -3.22
N ALA A 133 -11.22 -41.00 -2.94
CA ALA A 133 -11.93 -41.90 -3.85
C ALA A 133 -12.73 -41.19 -4.96
N ILE A 134 -12.96 -39.88 -4.86
CA ILE A 134 -13.88 -39.12 -5.74
C ILE A 134 -13.15 -38.03 -6.56
N ASN A 135 -11.83 -38.08 -6.70
CA ASN A 135 -11.12 -37.17 -7.60
C ASN A 135 -11.14 -37.70 -9.05
N ALA A 136 -12.30 -37.59 -9.71
CA ALA A 136 -12.48 -37.92 -11.12
C ALA A 136 -11.80 -36.87 -12.02
N ASP A 137 -10.47 -36.91 -12.08
CA ASP A 137 -9.69 -36.16 -13.07
C ASP A 137 -9.54 -36.97 -14.37
N TRP A 138 -9.45 -36.29 -15.51
CA TRP A 138 -9.25 -36.86 -16.84
C TRP A 138 -8.02 -37.79 -16.92
N ASN A 139 -7.04 -37.56 -16.05
CA ASN A 139 -5.80 -38.33 -15.94
C ASN A 139 -5.90 -39.57 -15.03
N ALA A 140 -7.05 -39.85 -14.41
CA ALA A 140 -7.21 -41.02 -13.54
C ALA A 140 -7.06 -42.34 -14.30
N THR A 141 -5.96 -43.08 -14.06
CA THR A 141 -5.63 -44.32 -14.77
C THR A 141 -6.02 -45.60 -14.03
N VAL A 142 -6.35 -45.49 -12.74
CA VAL A 142 -6.71 -46.60 -11.84
C VAL A 142 -7.77 -46.16 -10.81
N GLY A 143 -8.44 -47.12 -10.15
CA GLY A 143 -9.42 -46.86 -9.08
C GLY A 143 -10.85 -46.59 -9.57
N PRO A 144 -11.82 -46.39 -8.65
CA PRO A 144 -13.24 -46.20 -8.96
C PRO A 144 -13.54 -44.90 -9.73
N ALA A 145 -12.61 -43.94 -9.74
CA ALA A 145 -12.71 -42.69 -10.50
C ALA A 145 -12.20 -42.79 -11.95
N LYS A 146 -11.70 -43.97 -12.38
CA LYS A 146 -11.18 -44.18 -13.74
C LYS A 146 -12.30 -44.10 -14.79
N ILE A 147 -12.15 -43.20 -15.76
CA ILE A 147 -13.05 -43.10 -16.92
C ILE A 147 -12.71 -44.23 -17.91
N LEU A 148 -13.57 -45.26 -17.97
CA LEU A 148 -13.33 -46.46 -18.79
C LEU A 148 -13.56 -46.24 -20.29
N ASN A 149 -14.31 -45.20 -20.68
CA ASN A 149 -14.66 -44.90 -22.07
C ASN A 149 -14.31 -43.44 -22.40
N ARG A 150 -13.03 -43.08 -22.27
CA ARG A 150 -12.54 -41.74 -22.61
C ARG A 150 -12.20 -41.64 -24.10
N PRO A 151 -12.68 -40.61 -24.81
CA PRO A 151 -12.25 -40.34 -26.17
C PRO A 151 -10.79 -39.85 -26.20
N ASP A 152 -10.09 -40.17 -27.28
CA ASP A 152 -8.77 -39.59 -27.54
C ASP A 152 -8.93 -38.08 -27.78
N LEU A 153 -8.28 -37.28 -26.95
CA LEU A 153 -8.22 -35.83 -27.14
C LEU A 153 -7.25 -35.52 -28.29
N SER A 154 -7.59 -34.54 -29.12
CA SER A 154 -6.62 -33.94 -30.04
C SER A 154 -5.42 -33.39 -29.27
N VAL A 155 -4.21 -33.46 -29.83
CA VAL A 155 -2.96 -33.05 -29.17
C VAL A 155 -3.06 -31.62 -28.59
N VAL A 156 -3.68 -30.69 -29.30
CA VAL A 156 -3.95 -29.31 -28.85
C VAL A 156 -4.75 -29.23 -27.54
N ALA A 157 -5.67 -30.16 -27.30
CA ALA A 157 -6.53 -30.14 -26.12
C ALA A 157 -5.76 -30.55 -24.85
N THR A 158 -4.58 -31.16 -25.00
CA THR A 158 -3.67 -31.46 -23.88
C THR A 158 -2.51 -30.48 -23.77
N SER A 159 -2.00 -29.94 -24.88
CA SER A 159 -0.86 -29.03 -24.86
C SER A 159 -1.25 -27.56 -24.70
N GLY A 160 -2.46 -27.18 -25.11
CA GLY A 160 -2.88 -25.78 -25.26
C GLY A 160 -2.10 -25.01 -26.33
N CYS A 161 -1.22 -25.68 -27.08
CA CYS A 161 -0.37 -25.04 -28.07
C CYS A 161 -1.13 -24.90 -29.40
N TYR A 162 -1.15 -23.69 -29.95
CA TYR A 162 -1.69 -23.43 -31.28
C TYR A 162 -1.05 -24.33 -32.33
N ASP A 163 0.21 -24.74 -32.13
CA ASP A 163 0.92 -25.54 -33.11
C ASP A 163 0.39 -26.95 -33.32
N ASP A 164 -0.33 -27.48 -32.33
CA ASP A 164 -0.90 -28.82 -32.35
C ASP A 164 -2.29 -28.88 -33.00
N LEU A 165 -2.78 -27.75 -33.54
CA LEU A 165 -4.00 -27.70 -34.35
C LEU A 165 -3.78 -28.38 -35.70
N THR A 166 -4.70 -29.28 -36.05
CA THR A 166 -4.78 -29.85 -37.41
C THR A 166 -5.69 -28.99 -38.26
N GLY A 167 -5.35 -28.80 -39.54
CA GLY A 167 -6.14 -27.95 -40.45
C GLY A 167 -5.97 -26.45 -40.21
N LYS A 168 -4.76 -26.01 -39.80
CA LYS A 168 -4.44 -24.57 -39.72
C LYS A 168 -4.71 -23.89 -41.07
N PRO A 169 -5.17 -22.63 -41.07
CA PRO A 169 -5.23 -21.84 -42.29
C PRO A 169 -3.84 -21.82 -42.95
N ASP A 170 -3.76 -22.25 -44.20
CA ASP A 170 -2.55 -22.24 -45.04
C ASP A 170 -2.20 -20.84 -45.58
N ASN A 171 -2.98 -19.83 -45.19
CA ASN A 171 -2.92 -18.46 -45.68
C ASN A 171 -2.44 -17.44 -44.64
N LEU A 172 -1.86 -17.90 -43.53
CA LEU A 172 -1.16 -17.00 -42.62
C LEU A 172 0.14 -16.60 -43.33
N ALA A 173 0.26 -15.31 -43.67
CA ALA A 173 1.47 -14.77 -44.26
C ALA A 173 2.66 -15.20 -43.41
N THR A 174 3.62 -15.88 -44.03
CA THR A 174 4.88 -16.21 -43.38
C THR A 174 5.70 -14.94 -43.19
N ASP A 175 6.70 -14.96 -42.30
CA ASP A 175 7.62 -13.83 -42.14
C ASP A 175 8.31 -13.49 -43.49
N ASP A 176 8.55 -14.49 -44.34
CA ASP A 176 9.07 -14.31 -45.69
C ASP A 176 8.08 -13.58 -46.61
N ASP A 177 6.78 -13.90 -46.54
CA ASP A 177 5.74 -13.18 -47.30
C ASP A 177 5.63 -11.72 -46.85
N ILE A 178 5.77 -11.47 -45.54
CA ILE A 178 5.78 -10.12 -44.97
C ILE A 178 7.02 -9.35 -45.46
N ALA A 179 8.20 -9.98 -45.46
CA ALA A 179 9.43 -9.36 -45.92
C ALA A 179 9.37 -8.99 -47.42
N VAL A 180 8.81 -9.87 -48.26
CA VAL A 180 8.59 -9.58 -49.69
C VAL A 180 7.61 -8.43 -49.87
N LEU A 181 6.53 -8.38 -49.10
CA LEU A 181 5.58 -7.26 -49.16
C LEU A 181 6.20 -5.94 -48.70
N GLN A 182 7.04 -5.96 -47.67
CA GLN A 182 7.79 -4.78 -47.21
C GLN A 182 8.74 -4.27 -48.30
N GLU A 183 9.47 -5.16 -48.97
CA GLU A 183 10.35 -4.81 -50.09
C GLU A 183 9.56 -4.24 -51.28
N GLU A 184 8.40 -4.83 -51.60
CA GLU A 184 7.55 -4.37 -52.70
C GLU A 184 6.83 -3.05 -52.39
N ILE A 185 6.48 -2.78 -51.13
CA ILE A 185 5.96 -1.47 -50.72
C ILE A 185 7.06 -0.40 -50.84
N ALA A 186 8.29 -0.70 -50.42
CA ALA A 186 9.43 0.21 -50.55
C ALA A 186 9.74 0.54 -52.02
N LYS A 187 9.57 -0.41 -52.96
CA LYS A 187 9.74 -0.19 -54.40
C LYS A 187 8.64 0.65 -55.05
N LYS A 188 7.46 0.76 -54.43
CA LYS A 188 6.31 1.50 -54.98
C LYS A 188 6.29 2.98 -54.58
N GLY A 189 7.12 3.40 -53.62
CA GLY A 189 7.22 4.78 -53.15
C GLY A 189 8.16 5.67 -53.97
N VAL A 190 8.12 6.97 -53.70
CA VAL A 190 9.15 7.92 -54.14
C VAL A 190 10.31 7.80 -53.15
N PRO A 191 11.55 7.45 -53.58
CA PRO A 191 12.66 7.27 -52.66
C PRO A 191 12.98 8.52 -51.84
N VAL A 192 13.33 8.33 -50.57
CA VAL A 192 13.83 9.40 -49.70
C VAL A 192 15.07 10.05 -50.33
N GLY A 193 15.16 11.38 -50.28
CA GLY A 193 16.20 12.17 -50.95
C GLY A 193 15.84 12.62 -52.38
N THR A 194 14.73 12.14 -52.95
CA THR A 194 14.25 12.62 -54.26
C THR A 194 13.81 14.07 -54.18
N VAL A 195 14.22 14.88 -55.15
CA VAL A 195 13.80 16.28 -55.28
C VAL A 195 12.69 16.40 -56.31
N GLU A 196 11.58 17.03 -55.93
CA GLU A 196 10.41 17.27 -56.78
C GLU A 196 9.94 18.72 -56.68
N TYR A 197 9.15 19.15 -57.66
CA TYR A 197 8.56 20.50 -57.70
C TYR A 197 7.05 20.44 -57.50
N PHE A 198 6.55 21.18 -56.51
CA PHE A 198 5.13 21.22 -56.16
C PHE A 198 4.47 22.54 -56.56
N ALA A 199 3.22 22.47 -57.02
CA ALA A 199 2.39 23.65 -57.33
C ALA A 199 1.73 24.28 -56.09
N THR A 200 2.16 23.90 -54.88
CA THR A 200 1.66 24.39 -53.59
C THR A 200 2.68 25.29 -52.91
N THR A 201 2.23 26.14 -51.99
CA THR A 201 3.11 27.04 -51.22
C THR A 201 3.72 26.37 -49.99
N THR A 202 3.12 25.26 -49.52
CA THR A 202 3.57 24.46 -48.39
C THR A 202 4.00 23.08 -48.86
N PRO A 203 5.13 22.53 -48.34
CA PRO A 203 5.52 21.15 -48.61
C PRO A 203 4.41 20.18 -48.17
N PRO A 204 4.03 19.20 -49.02
CA PRO A 204 3.14 18.12 -48.61
C PRO A 204 3.75 17.24 -47.50
N ALA A 205 2.92 16.42 -46.86
CA ALA A 205 3.40 15.48 -45.84
C ALA A 205 4.49 14.55 -46.41
N GLY A 206 5.55 14.32 -45.63
CA GLY A 206 6.70 13.51 -46.03
C GLY A 206 7.74 14.25 -46.89
N TYR A 207 7.54 15.54 -47.15
CA TYR A 207 8.46 16.39 -47.91
C TYR A 207 8.91 17.59 -47.08
N LEU A 208 10.14 18.03 -47.31
CA LEU A 208 10.71 19.26 -46.77
C LEU A 208 11.01 20.23 -47.90
N LYS A 209 11.01 21.53 -47.62
CA LYS A 209 11.39 22.55 -48.60
C LYS A 209 12.89 22.45 -48.89
N ALA A 210 13.28 22.47 -50.15
CA ALA A 210 14.67 22.51 -50.58
C ALA A 210 15.17 23.97 -50.65
N ASP A 211 15.33 24.59 -49.48
CA ASP A 211 15.78 25.98 -49.30
C ASP A 211 17.11 26.14 -48.56
N GLY A 212 17.90 25.08 -48.45
CA GLY A 212 19.20 25.12 -47.79
C GLY A 212 19.15 25.11 -46.27
N ALA A 213 17.97 24.96 -45.65
CA ALA A 213 17.84 24.92 -44.20
C ALA A 213 18.63 23.75 -43.59
N ALA A 214 19.14 23.97 -42.36
CA ALA A 214 19.71 22.92 -41.54
C ALA A 214 18.59 22.17 -40.80
N VAL A 215 18.60 20.84 -40.88
CA VAL A 215 17.61 19.96 -40.23
C VAL A 215 18.30 18.88 -39.38
N GLY A 216 17.60 18.34 -38.39
CA GLY A 216 18.17 17.40 -37.41
C GLY A 216 18.41 16.00 -38.00
N ARG A 217 19.58 15.40 -37.70
CA ARG A 217 19.94 14.03 -38.10
C ARG A 217 19.04 12.99 -37.44
N GLU A 218 18.72 13.18 -36.16
CA GLU A 218 17.82 12.29 -35.42
C GLU A 218 16.35 12.46 -35.85
N THR A 219 15.99 13.65 -36.33
CA THR A 219 14.62 13.95 -36.80
C THR A 219 14.36 13.36 -38.19
N TYR A 220 15.38 13.31 -39.05
CA TYR A 220 15.29 12.78 -40.41
C TYR A 220 16.42 11.80 -40.72
N PRO A 221 16.47 10.64 -40.03
CA PRO A 221 17.59 9.70 -40.13
C PRO A 221 17.74 9.08 -41.52
N ASP A 222 16.63 8.73 -42.17
CA ASP A 222 16.64 8.15 -43.52
C ASP A 222 17.11 9.15 -44.57
N LEU A 223 16.68 10.42 -44.44
CA LEU A 223 17.13 11.49 -45.32
C LEU A 223 18.63 11.76 -45.11
N TYR A 224 19.10 11.78 -43.85
CA TYR A 224 20.53 11.91 -43.57
C TYR A 224 21.33 10.74 -44.13
N ALA A 225 20.82 9.51 -44.04
CA ALA A 225 21.46 8.35 -44.66
C ALA A 225 21.53 8.47 -46.19
N ALA A 226 20.50 9.05 -46.81
CA ALA A 226 20.41 9.22 -48.26
C ALA A 226 21.33 10.31 -48.83
N ILE A 227 21.38 11.50 -48.19
CA ILE A 227 22.11 12.67 -48.75
C ILE A 227 23.32 13.12 -47.92
N GLY A 228 23.46 12.61 -46.69
CA GLY A 228 24.53 12.97 -45.76
C GLY A 228 24.68 14.48 -45.60
N THR A 229 25.92 14.94 -45.71
CA THR A 229 26.30 16.37 -45.61
C THR A 229 26.60 16.99 -46.98
N THR A 230 26.14 16.39 -48.08
CA THR A 230 26.47 16.84 -49.45
C THR A 230 26.10 18.31 -49.71
N PHE A 231 25.04 18.82 -49.06
CA PHE A 231 24.61 20.22 -49.19
C PHE A 231 25.05 21.12 -48.02
N GLY A 232 25.90 20.60 -47.12
CA GLY A 232 26.46 21.29 -45.98
C GLY A 232 26.37 20.48 -44.69
N GLU A 233 27.33 20.69 -43.78
CA GLU A 233 27.44 19.95 -42.51
C GLU A 233 26.44 20.39 -41.44
N GLY A 234 25.65 21.44 -41.69
CA GLY A 234 24.83 22.07 -40.66
C GLY A 234 25.69 22.68 -39.56
N ASP A 235 25.46 22.25 -38.33
CA ASP A 235 26.21 22.58 -37.12
C ASP A 235 27.46 21.68 -36.91
N GLY A 236 27.71 20.73 -37.80
CA GLY A 236 28.83 19.78 -37.71
C GLY A 236 28.60 18.59 -36.77
N SER A 237 27.45 18.49 -36.10
CA SER A 237 27.18 17.44 -35.10
C SER A 237 25.78 16.86 -35.20
N THR A 238 24.76 17.69 -34.98
CA THR A 238 23.36 17.24 -34.80
C THR A 238 22.49 17.50 -36.02
N THR A 239 22.98 18.28 -36.98
CA THR A 239 22.22 18.70 -38.16
C THR A 239 22.97 18.44 -39.47
N PHE A 240 22.26 18.61 -40.58
CA PHE A 240 22.78 18.61 -41.95
C PHE A 240 21.93 19.55 -42.81
N ASN A 241 22.48 20.05 -43.91
CA ASN A 241 21.76 20.99 -44.78
C ASN A 241 20.98 20.28 -45.88
N LEU A 242 19.84 20.85 -46.21
CA LEU A 242 19.05 20.48 -47.39
C LEU A 242 19.62 21.10 -48.67
N PRO A 243 19.24 20.63 -49.87
CA PRO A 243 19.50 21.35 -51.11
C PRO A 243 18.91 22.76 -51.07
N ASP A 244 19.55 23.69 -51.75
CA ASP A 244 19.12 25.09 -51.87
C ASP A 244 18.77 25.36 -53.34
N LEU A 245 17.49 25.25 -53.68
CA LEU A 245 16.96 25.43 -55.02
C LEU A 245 16.09 26.69 -55.15
N ILE A 246 16.07 27.55 -54.13
CA ILE A 246 15.32 28.81 -54.19
C ILE A 246 16.04 29.76 -55.12
N ASP A 247 15.28 30.33 -56.06
CA ASP A 247 15.77 31.20 -57.14
C ASP A 247 16.85 30.55 -58.01
N ARG A 248 16.88 29.21 -58.07
CA ARG A 248 17.89 28.43 -58.80
C ARG A 248 17.23 27.36 -59.68
N PHE A 249 17.87 27.07 -60.81
CA PHE A 249 17.52 25.93 -61.65
C PHE A 249 18.44 24.75 -61.34
N ALA A 250 17.89 23.54 -61.35
CA ALA A 250 18.70 22.34 -61.21
C ALA A 250 19.52 22.09 -62.49
N GLN A 251 20.84 22.00 -62.35
CA GLN A 251 21.76 21.60 -63.42
C GLN A 251 22.22 20.17 -63.17
N GLY A 252 22.16 19.31 -64.18
CA GLY A 252 22.74 17.97 -64.11
C GLY A 252 24.26 18.01 -63.94
N SER A 253 24.78 17.25 -62.97
CA SER A 253 26.19 17.17 -62.61
C SER A 253 26.50 15.77 -62.04
N ASP A 254 27.74 15.31 -62.17
CA ASP A 254 28.24 14.12 -61.46
C ASP A 254 28.61 14.41 -59.99
N THR A 255 28.71 15.70 -59.63
CA THR A 255 29.01 16.19 -58.29
C THR A 255 27.85 17.06 -57.78
N PRO A 256 26.93 16.49 -56.97
CA PRO A 256 25.85 17.24 -56.34
C PRO A 256 26.35 18.23 -55.26
N GLY A 257 25.55 19.25 -54.95
CA GLY A 257 25.83 20.20 -53.87
C GLY A 257 26.66 21.43 -54.25
N GLN A 258 27.23 21.47 -55.47
CA GLN A 258 27.94 22.65 -55.95
C GLN A 258 26.98 23.80 -56.28
N LYS A 259 27.21 24.97 -55.66
CA LYS A 259 26.51 26.21 -55.99
C LYS A 259 27.26 26.95 -57.08
N LEU A 260 26.64 27.09 -58.24
CA LEU A 260 27.14 27.93 -59.32
C LEU A 260 26.41 29.28 -59.27
N GLU A 261 27.19 30.36 -59.25
CA GLU A 261 26.64 31.72 -59.28
C GLU A 261 26.22 32.09 -60.71
N ALA A 262 25.10 32.82 -60.80
CA ALA A 262 24.61 33.29 -62.09
C ALA A 262 25.61 34.27 -62.70
N GLY A 263 26.00 34.05 -63.95
CA GLY A 263 26.92 34.93 -64.64
C GLY A 263 27.01 34.62 -66.13
N LEU A 264 27.07 35.67 -66.94
CA LEU A 264 27.50 35.55 -68.32
C LEU A 264 29.01 35.84 -68.38
N PRO A 265 29.80 35.08 -69.16
CA PRO A 265 31.18 35.43 -69.44
C PRO A 265 31.27 36.86 -70.02
N ASN A 266 32.38 37.57 -69.75
CA ASN A 266 32.57 38.90 -70.32
C ASN A 266 32.55 38.84 -71.85
N ILE A 267 31.87 39.80 -72.49
CA ILE A 267 31.87 39.96 -73.94
C ILE A 267 32.95 40.99 -74.29
N SER A 268 34.02 40.54 -74.93
CA SER A 268 35.14 41.39 -75.32
C SER A 268 35.29 41.50 -76.83
N GLY A 269 35.97 42.57 -77.24
CA GLY A 269 36.41 42.80 -78.60
C GLY A 269 37.25 44.07 -78.66
N THR A 270 37.92 44.28 -79.79
CA THR A 270 38.79 45.44 -79.99
C THR A 270 38.38 46.21 -81.22
N LEU A 271 38.19 47.52 -81.05
CA LEU A 271 38.14 48.48 -82.15
C LEU A 271 39.53 49.12 -82.31
N PRO A 272 40.15 49.03 -83.50
CA PRO A 272 41.47 49.64 -83.72
C PRO A 272 41.38 51.17 -83.74
N SER A 273 42.51 51.84 -83.55
CA SER A 273 42.61 53.30 -83.63
C SER A 273 42.13 53.80 -84.99
N VAL A 274 41.11 54.68 -84.98
CA VAL A 274 40.66 55.41 -86.16
C VAL A 274 41.38 56.76 -86.23
N LYS A 275 42.26 56.95 -87.22
CA LYS A 275 42.87 58.25 -87.53
C LYS A 275 42.38 58.72 -88.89
N PHE A 276 41.85 59.95 -88.97
CA PHE A 276 41.50 60.65 -90.21
C PHE A 276 40.83 59.77 -91.29
N GLY A 277 39.80 58.99 -90.92
CA GLY A 277 39.02 58.19 -91.86
C GLY A 277 39.73 56.94 -92.43
N VAL A 278 40.87 56.53 -91.85
CA VAL A 278 41.57 55.28 -92.18
C VAL A 278 41.54 54.34 -90.98
N VAL A 279 40.94 53.15 -91.16
CA VAL A 279 40.94 52.08 -90.16
C VAL A 279 42.31 51.40 -90.18
N LEU A 280 43.09 51.53 -89.10
CA LEU A 280 44.42 50.93 -88.98
C LEU A 280 44.34 49.55 -88.29
N GLY A 281 43.63 48.61 -88.91
CA GLY A 281 43.50 47.23 -88.43
C GLY A 281 42.11 46.63 -88.66
N SER A 282 41.92 45.35 -88.30
CA SER A 282 40.60 44.69 -88.34
C SER A 282 40.00 44.67 -86.94
N ALA A 283 38.71 44.98 -86.81
CA ALA A 283 37.97 44.78 -85.56
C ALA A 283 37.92 43.29 -85.20
N SER A 284 37.88 42.97 -83.90
CA SER A 284 37.84 41.59 -83.41
C SER A 284 36.85 41.42 -82.25
N GLY A 285 36.46 40.17 -82.00
CA GLY A 285 35.47 39.83 -80.97
C GLY A 285 34.08 40.35 -81.34
N ALA A 286 33.38 40.95 -80.37
CA ALA A 286 32.01 41.43 -80.53
C ALA A 286 31.91 42.69 -81.39
N PHE A 287 33.04 43.33 -81.70
CA PHE A 287 33.07 44.52 -82.54
C PHE A 287 33.34 44.17 -83.99
N ASN A 288 32.64 44.90 -84.85
CA ASN A 288 32.87 44.89 -86.28
C ASN A 288 33.09 46.32 -86.77
N SER A 289 33.90 46.45 -87.82
CA SER A 289 34.21 47.73 -88.44
C SER A 289 34.13 47.53 -89.94
N GLN A 290 33.14 48.15 -90.56
CA GLN A 290 32.99 48.15 -92.01
C GLN A 290 33.28 49.56 -92.53
N SER A 291 34.23 49.66 -93.46
CA SER A 291 34.45 50.93 -94.17
C SER A 291 33.26 51.18 -95.11
N GLY A 292 32.48 52.21 -94.80
CA GLY A 292 31.39 52.67 -95.67
C GLY A 292 31.92 53.55 -96.80
N ALA A 293 31.38 53.40 -98.00
CA ALA A 293 31.67 54.26 -99.14
C ALA A 293 30.89 55.60 -99.08
N SER A 294 30.86 56.27 -97.92
CA SER A 294 30.20 57.57 -97.77
C SER A 294 31.24 58.68 -97.61
N SER A 295 31.31 59.56 -98.61
CA SER A 295 32.03 60.83 -98.56
C SER A 295 31.22 61.82 -97.73
N GLU A 296 31.74 62.21 -96.57
CA GLU A 296 31.25 63.40 -95.87
C GLU A 296 32.20 64.57 -96.13
N LEU A 297 31.63 65.75 -96.37
CA LEU A 297 32.38 66.99 -96.51
C LEU A 297 32.91 67.39 -95.14
N LEU A 298 34.21 67.32 -94.93
CA LEU A 298 34.82 67.85 -93.70
C LEU A 298 34.80 69.39 -93.78
N ALA A 299 34.61 70.06 -92.63
CA ALA A 299 34.50 71.52 -92.54
C ALA A 299 35.70 72.30 -93.15
N SER A 300 36.81 71.63 -93.44
CA SER A 300 38.02 72.16 -94.08
C SER A 300 38.18 71.81 -95.57
N GLY A 301 37.14 71.30 -96.25
CA GLY A 301 37.16 71.01 -97.69
C GLY A 301 37.86 69.70 -98.09
N GLY A 302 38.14 68.82 -97.12
CA GLY A 302 38.68 67.47 -97.37
C GLY A 302 37.60 66.41 -97.55
N SER A 303 37.91 65.33 -98.27
CA SER A 303 37.07 64.13 -98.36
C SER A 303 37.35 63.18 -97.19
N GLY A 304 36.37 62.94 -96.32
CA GLY A 304 36.47 61.95 -95.23
C GLY A 304 35.71 60.66 -95.56
N LYS A 305 36.20 59.51 -95.07
CA LYS A 305 35.45 58.24 -95.05
C LYS A 305 34.83 58.03 -93.67
N ARG A 306 33.56 57.61 -93.62
CA ARG A 306 32.92 57.18 -92.38
C ARG A 306 33.23 55.72 -92.10
N VAL A 307 33.49 55.41 -90.83
CA VAL A 307 33.64 54.04 -90.34
C VAL A 307 32.41 53.76 -89.50
N ASN A 308 31.58 52.82 -89.94
CA ASN A 308 30.47 52.35 -89.14
C ASN A 308 31.00 51.21 -88.26
N THR A 309 30.79 51.37 -86.96
CA THR A 309 31.10 50.34 -85.98
C THR A 309 29.79 49.81 -85.40
N ASP A 310 29.70 48.49 -85.28
CA ASP A 310 28.60 47.80 -84.63
C ASP A 310 29.14 46.87 -83.53
N PHE A 311 28.28 46.64 -82.53
CA PHE A 311 28.52 45.68 -81.45
C PHE A 311 27.51 44.56 -81.59
N VAL A 312 28.00 43.36 -81.88
CA VAL A 312 27.19 42.15 -82.06
C VAL A 312 27.85 41.05 -81.24
N ALA A 313 27.33 40.82 -80.03
CA ALA A 313 27.86 39.86 -79.07
C ALA A 313 27.93 38.41 -79.62
N SER A 314 27.02 38.03 -80.53
CA SER A 314 26.99 36.71 -81.16
C SER A 314 28.26 36.37 -81.96
N ARG A 315 29.04 37.39 -82.35
CA ARG A 315 30.34 37.22 -83.03
C ARG A 315 31.44 36.70 -82.12
N SER A 316 31.35 36.94 -80.81
CA SER A 316 32.30 36.40 -79.83
C SER A 316 31.94 34.98 -79.40
N ASN A 317 30.64 34.68 -79.27
CA ASN A 317 30.14 33.34 -78.99
C ASN A 317 28.70 33.22 -79.53
N PRO A 318 28.37 32.17 -80.30
CA PRO A 318 27.04 31.99 -80.89
C PRO A 318 25.89 31.87 -79.87
N ILE A 319 26.19 31.68 -78.58
CA ILE A 319 25.16 31.68 -77.51
C ILE A 319 24.50 33.05 -77.32
N TYR A 320 25.23 34.14 -77.59
CA TYR A 320 24.68 35.50 -77.47
C TYR A 320 23.77 35.80 -78.66
N GLY A 321 22.60 36.41 -78.41
CA GLY A 321 21.60 36.67 -79.45
C GLY A 321 20.71 35.47 -79.82
N ALA A 322 20.93 34.30 -79.19
CA ALA A 322 20.02 33.15 -79.28
C ALA A 322 18.73 33.34 -78.44
N SER A 323 18.67 34.37 -77.61
CA SER A 323 17.51 34.76 -76.78
C SER A 323 17.48 36.28 -76.59
N GLU A 324 16.28 36.87 -76.44
CA GLU A 324 16.07 38.29 -76.11
C GLU A 324 16.11 38.56 -74.58
N THR A 325 16.18 37.50 -73.76
CA THR A 325 16.29 37.56 -72.30
C THR A 325 17.47 36.74 -71.79
N VAL A 326 18.13 37.23 -70.73
CA VAL A 326 19.07 36.43 -69.94
C VAL A 326 18.24 35.60 -68.95
N GLN A 327 18.02 34.34 -69.31
CA GLN A 327 17.12 33.30 -68.78
C GLN A 327 15.97 32.98 -69.77
N PRO A 328 15.65 31.69 -70.00
CA PRO A 328 14.38 31.36 -70.65
C PRO A 328 13.21 31.79 -69.75
N PRO A 329 12.04 32.15 -70.30
CA PRO A 329 10.82 32.32 -69.51
C PRO A 329 10.59 31.11 -68.60
N ALA A 330 10.42 31.35 -67.29
CA ALA A 330 10.34 30.30 -66.29
C ALA A 330 9.09 30.46 -65.41
N LEU A 331 8.49 29.33 -65.06
CA LEU A 331 7.43 29.23 -64.05
C LEU A 331 8.06 28.66 -62.77
N THR A 332 7.88 29.34 -61.64
CA THR A 332 8.42 28.88 -60.36
C THR A 332 7.43 27.92 -59.69
N LEU A 333 7.97 26.82 -59.16
CA LEU A 333 7.28 25.83 -58.34
C LEU A 333 8.07 25.66 -57.04
N LEU A 334 7.45 25.15 -55.98
CA LEU A 334 8.12 24.92 -54.70
C LEU A 334 9.03 23.68 -54.82
N PRO A 335 10.37 23.82 -54.76
CA PRO A 335 11.24 22.66 -54.70
C PRO A 335 11.13 22.02 -53.32
N CYS A 336 10.89 20.72 -53.30
CA CYS A 336 10.86 19.94 -52.08
C CYS A 336 11.71 18.67 -52.22
N ILE A 337 12.21 18.18 -51.10
CA ILE A 337 12.93 16.92 -50.99
C ILE A 337 12.12 15.93 -50.15
N LYS A 338 12.00 14.69 -50.62
CA LYS A 338 11.36 13.60 -49.88
C LYS A 338 12.17 13.32 -48.63
N ALA A 339 11.57 13.48 -47.45
CA ALA A 339 12.28 13.35 -46.17
C ALA A 339 12.03 12.03 -45.46
N PHE A 340 10.81 11.51 -45.56
CA PHE A 340 10.38 10.24 -44.99
C PHE A 340 9.12 9.79 -45.69
N ASP A 341 8.83 8.50 -45.69
CA ASP A 341 7.55 8.00 -46.19
C ASP A 341 6.42 8.47 -45.28
N ALA A 342 5.64 9.44 -45.77
CA ALA A 342 4.40 9.82 -45.11
C ALA A 342 3.55 8.56 -45.06
N ALA A 343 3.21 8.10 -43.85
CA ALA A 343 2.37 6.93 -43.67
C ALA A 343 1.10 7.08 -44.50
N ILE A 344 1.04 6.35 -45.63
CA ILE A 344 -0.08 6.45 -46.59
C ILE A 344 -1.35 5.84 -45.97
N ASN A 345 -1.23 5.17 -44.82
CA ASN A 345 -2.32 4.74 -43.97
C ASN A 345 -1.99 4.98 -42.49
N PRO A 346 -2.73 5.84 -41.75
CA PRO A 346 -2.57 5.99 -40.30
C PRO A 346 -2.91 4.70 -39.51
N GLY A 347 -3.44 3.66 -40.15
CA GLY A 347 -3.57 2.31 -39.57
C GLY A 347 -2.27 1.50 -39.53
N LEU A 348 -1.20 2.01 -40.14
CA LEU A 348 0.15 1.45 -40.17
C LEU A 348 1.14 2.38 -39.43
N ILE A 349 0.67 3.10 -38.40
CA ILE A 349 1.59 3.55 -37.35
C ILE A 349 2.27 2.29 -36.84
N ASP A 350 3.59 2.31 -36.67
CA ASP A 350 4.34 1.21 -36.06
C ASP A 350 3.73 0.94 -34.68
N ILE A 351 2.77 0.02 -34.64
CA ILE A 351 2.02 -0.34 -33.45
C ILE A 351 2.97 -1.00 -32.47
N THR A 352 4.14 -1.45 -32.90
CA THR A 352 5.17 -2.04 -32.04
C THR A 352 5.88 -0.94 -31.26
N GLU A 353 6.29 0.15 -31.92
CA GLU A 353 6.85 1.32 -31.24
C GLU A 353 5.81 1.99 -30.33
N LEU A 354 4.58 2.17 -30.83
CA LEU A 354 3.49 2.70 -30.01
C LEU A 354 3.09 1.74 -28.88
N ALA A 355 3.12 0.42 -29.08
CA ALA A 355 2.83 -0.56 -28.02
C ALA A 355 3.97 -0.63 -27.01
N ASN A 356 5.23 -0.42 -27.43
CA ASN A 356 6.36 -0.29 -26.52
C ASN A 356 6.26 1.01 -25.72
N ASP A 357 5.93 2.13 -26.36
CA ASP A 357 5.69 3.41 -25.70
C ASP A 357 4.50 3.33 -24.74
N VAL A 358 3.40 2.68 -25.13
CA VAL A 358 2.21 2.47 -24.29
C VAL A 358 2.49 1.45 -23.18
N ALA A 359 3.29 0.42 -23.45
CA ALA A 359 3.76 -0.53 -22.44
C ALA A 359 4.65 0.18 -21.41
N ASP A 360 5.56 1.04 -21.85
CA ASP A 360 6.41 1.87 -21.00
C ASP A 360 5.60 2.94 -20.25
N LEU A 361 4.57 3.52 -20.86
CA LEU A 361 3.59 4.41 -20.19
C LEU A 361 2.72 3.67 -19.16
N SER A 362 2.45 2.39 -19.38
CA SER A 362 1.66 1.54 -18.48
C SER A 362 2.49 0.91 -17.36
N ALA A 363 3.79 0.70 -17.60
CA ALA A 363 4.77 0.16 -16.65
C ALA A 363 5.43 1.25 -15.80
N ASN A 364 5.70 2.43 -16.37
CA ASN A 364 6.21 3.61 -15.69
C ASN A 364 5.17 4.73 -15.77
N LYS A 365 4.51 4.99 -14.65
CA LYS A 365 3.71 6.21 -14.44
C LYS A 365 4.64 7.43 -14.51
N LEU A 366 4.94 7.88 -15.72
CA LEU A 366 5.66 9.10 -16.08
C LEU A 366 6.84 9.44 -15.15
N ASP A 367 8.05 9.07 -15.57
CA ASP A 367 9.27 9.75 -15.16
C ASP A 367 9.24 11.19 -15.70
N LYS A 368 8.41 12.04 -15.09
CA LYS A 368 8.41 13.47 -15.39
C LYS A 368 9.74 14.02 -14.90
N THR A 369 10.46 14.69 -15.78
CA THR A 369 11.62 15.48 -15.42
C THR A 369 11.20 16.95 -15.41
N ILE A 370 11.29 17.64 -14.28
CA ILE A 370 11.06 19.10 -14.21
C ILE A 370 12.43 19.75 -14.02
N ASN A 371 12.85 20.56 -14.98
CA ASN A 371 14.15 21.25 -14.96
C ASN A 371 15.36 20.31 -14.76
N GLY A 372 15.33 19.12 -15.36
CA GLY A 372 16.42 18.13 -15.25
C GLY A 372 16.42 17.30 -13.96
N ALA A 373 15.48 17.52 -13.03
CA ALA A 373 15.27 16.69 -11.85
C ALA A 373 14.12 15.69 -12.06
N ALA A 374 14.37 14.42 -11.77
CA ALA A 374 13.36 13.36 -11.81
C ALA A 374 12.30 13.59 -10.73
N VAL A 375 11.03 13.66 -11.13
CA VAL A 375 9.88 13.81 -10.23
C VAL A 375 9.64 12.48 -9.52
N LYS A 376 9.61 12.54 -8.19
CA LYS A 376 9.31 11.39 -7.35
C LYS A 376 7.79 11.27 -7.17
N TYR A 377 7.26 10.05 -7.25
CA TYR A 377 5.83 9.78 -7.14
C TYR A 377 5.57 8.63 -6.17
N VAL A 378 4.36 8.58 -5.64
CA VAL A 378 3.94 7.55 -4.68
C VAL A 378 3.63 6.26 -5.43
N ILE A 379 4.33 5.17 -5.08
CA ILE A 379 4.17 3.84 -5.69
C ILE A 379 3.22 2.95 -4.91
N GLU A 380 3.04 3.20 -3.61
CA GLU A 380 2.21 2.38 -2.73
C GLU A 380 1.60 3.23 -1.61
N THR A 381 0.34 2.98 -1.28
CA THR A 381 -0.37 3.66 -0.18
C THR A 381 -1.21 2.69 0.64
N TYR A 382 -1.27 2.93 1.95
CA TYR A 382 -2.16 2.22 2.87
C TYR A 382 -2.81 3.21 3.82
N ASN A 383 -4.07 2.95 4.19
CA ASN A 383 -4.80 3.70 5.22
C ASN A 383 -5.93 2.83 5.79
N ASP A 384 -5.95 2.59 7.11
CA ASP A 384 -7.02 1.86 7.81
C ASP A 384 -7.92 2.76 8.68
N GLY A 385 -7.78 4.08 8.54
CA GLY A 385 -8.48 5.09 9.34
C GLY A 385 -7.75 5.48 10.63
N ALA A 386 -6.82 4.66 11.13
CA ALA A 386 -5.99 4.94 12.30
C ALA A 386 -4.50 5.08 11.97
N ASN A 387 -4.00 4.31 10.99
CA ASN A 387 -2.61 4.28 10.55
C ASN A 387 -2.54 4.34 9.02
N TRP A 388 -1.46 4.91 8.50
CA TRP A 388 -1.25 5.07 7.06
C TRP A 388 0.24 5.03 6.69
N TYR A 389 0.55 4.65 5.45
CA TYR A 389 1.88 4.85 4.86
C TYR A 389 1.83 5.21 3.37
N ARG A 390 2.93 5.78 2.88
CA ARG A 390 3.21 6.05 1.47
C ARG A 390 4.66 5.66 1.15
N LYS A 391 4.86 4.86 0.11
CA LYS A 391 6.18 4.59 -0.47
C LYS A 391 6.38 5.43 -1.72
N TRP A 392 7.55 6.03 -1.86
CA TRP A 392 7.95 6.87 -2.97
C TRP A 392 8.85 6.10 -3.95
N SER A 393 8.87 6.52 -5.21
CA SER A 393 9.62 5.87 -6.29
C SER A 393 11.15 5.89 -6.11
N ASP A 394 11.67 6.65 -5.16
CA ASP A 394 13.09 6.69 -4.78
C ASP A 394 13.42 5.93 -3.49
N GLY A 395 12.49 5.11 -3.01
CA GLY A 395 12.68 4.31 -1.79
C GLY A 395 12.42 5.07 -0.49
N TRP A 396 12.00 6.33 -0.54
CA TRP A 396 11.51 7.02 0.66
C TRP A 396 10.17 6.45 1.11
N LEU A 397 9.99 6.39 2.43
CA LEU A 397 8.82 5.91 3.12
C LEU A 397 8.35 6.97 4.12
N GLU A 398 7.06 7.26 4.12
CA GLU A 398 6.40 8.08 5.12
C GLU A 398 5.26 7.29 5.73
N GLN A 399 5.12 7.32 7.04
CA GLN A 399 4.04 6.63 7.75
C GLN A 399 3.65 7.37 9.00
N GLY A 400 2.41 7.19 9.44
CA GLY A 400 1.93 7.81 10.65
C GLY A 400 0.62 7.20 11.10
N GLY A 401 0.17 7.63 12.28
CA GLY A 401 -1.09 7.16 12.82
C GLY A 401 -1.45 7.80 14.14
N ILE A 402 -2.58 7.38 14.67
CA ILE A 402 -3.09 7.77 15.98
C ILE A 402 -3.23 6.55 16.88
N ARG A 403 -2.72 6.66 18.10
CA ARG A 403 -2.99 5.70 19.18
C ARG A 403 -3.88 6.35 20.22
N LEU A 404 -5.00 5.68 20.48
CA LEU A 404 -5.99 6.11 21.46
C LEU A 404 -5.54 5.71 22.88
N LYS A 405 -5.97 6.51 23.85
CA LYS A 405 -5.67 6.42 25.29
C LYS A 405 -5.67 4.97 25.83
N THR A 406 -4.56 4.56 26.47
CA THR A 406 -4.48 3.31 27.25
C THR A 406 -4.14 3.59 28.72
N THR A 407 -4.72 2.80 29.63
CA THR A 407 -4.79 3.10 31.07
C THR A 407 -3.55 2.75 31.89
N ASN A 408 -2.44 2.26 31.31
CA ASN A 408 -1.22 1.91 32.07
C ASN A 408 0.02 1.68 31.18
N TYR A 409 1.13 2.38 31.48
CA TYR A 409 2.57 2.00 31.47
C TYR A 409 3.47 3.23 31.18
N PRO A 410 4.69 3.34 31.77
CA PRO A 410 5.61 4.47 31.55
C PRO A 410 6.41 4.46 30.22
N VAL A 411 6.30 3.37 29.44
CA VAL A 411 6.99 3.17 28.16
C VAL A 411 5.97 2.66 27.13
N GLU A 412 5.89 3.30 25.97
CA GLU A 412 4.94 2.96 24.91
C GLU A 412 5.66 2.66 23.60
N ASP A 413 5.30 1.56 22.93
CA ASP A 413 5.92 1.10 21.68
C ASP A 413 4.93 1.26 20.52
N PHE A 414 5.33 1.98 19.48
CA PHE A 414 4.61 2.07 18.20
C PHE A 414 5.26 1.17 17.18
N THR A 415 4.59 0.07 16.83
CA THR A 415 5.00 -0.77 15.70
C THR A 415 4.77 -0.03 14.39
N LEU A 416 5.84 0.11 13.61
CA LEU A 416 5.80 0.66 12.26
C LEU A 416 5.09 -0.32 11.32
N ILE A 417 4.26 0.20 10.42
CA ILE A 417 3.49 -0.62 9.46
C ILE A 417 4.42 -1.27 8.45
N VAL A 418 5.42 -0.50 8.02
CA VAL A 418 6.49 -0.93 7.12
C VAL A 418 7.83 -0.61 7.78
N PRO A 419 8.78 -1.54 7.86
CA PRO A 419 10.09 -1.26 8.44
C PRO A 419 10.86 -0.17 7.68
N PHE A 420 11.63 0.64 8.41
CA PHE A 420 12.67 1.47 7.81
C PHE A 420 13.96 0.67 7.66
N LYS A 421 14.77 1.02 6.65
CA LYS A 421 16.06 0.37 6.34
C LYS A 421 17.03 0.34 7.51
N ASN A 422 17.04 1.39 8.33
CA ASN A 422 17.88 1.54 9.52
C ASN A 422 17.25 2.58 10.46
N VAL A 423 17.93 2.88 11.57
CA VAL A 423 17.49 3.87 12.57
C VAL A 423 17.67 5.34 12.15
N ASN A 424 18.17 5.62 10.94
CA ASN A 424 18.33 6.97 10.41
C ASN A 424 17.05 7.44 9.70
N TYR A 425 15.98 7.57 10.48
CA TYR A 425 14.72 8.16 10.04
C TYR A 425 14.28 9.23 11.03
N TYR A 426 13.47 10.15 10.55
CA TYR A 426 12.86 11.18 11.40
C TYR A 426 11.57 10.62 11.98
N ALA A 427 11.36 10.83 13.28
CA ALA A 427 10.10 10.53 13.95
C ALA A 427 9.64 11.76 14.72
N LEU A 428 8.33 12.01 14.71
CA LEU A 428 7.65 13.03 15.49
C LEU A 428 6.50 12.36 16.21
N CYS A 429 6.44 12.52 17.54
CA CYS A 429 5.33 12.07 18.35
C CYS A 429 4.79 13.25 19.16
N SER A 430 3.48 13.48 19.08
CA SER A 430 2.79 14.60 19.72
C SER A 430 1.55 14.13 20.44
N TYR A 431 1.31 14.68 21.64
CA TYR A 431 0.07 14.44 22.37
C TYR A 431 -1.08 15.23 21.76
N CYS A 432 -2.24 14.60 21.66
CA CYS A 432 -3.51 15.24 21.36
C CYS A 432 -4.38 15.24 22.61
N SER A 433 -4.88 16.41 22.99
CA SER A 433 -5.83 16.52 24.10
C SER A 433 -7.25 16.29 23.58
N ASP A 434 -8.07 15.58 24.34
CA ASP A 434 -9.47 15.29 23.99
C ASP A 434 -10.38 16.53 24.05
N THR A 435 -9.85 17.69 24.48
CA THR A 435 -10.60 18.96 24.55
C THR A 435 -9.80 20.06 23.86
N LEU A 436 -10.43 20.78 22.93
CA LEU A 436 -9.87 21.94 22.19
C LEU A 436 -9.43 23.13 23.10
N LEU A 437 -9.33 22.95 24.41
CA LEU A 437 -9.15 23.99 25.42
C LEU A 437 -7.88 23.84 26.26
N ASP A 438 -7.13 22.73 26.16
CA ASP A 438 -5.85 22.61 26.85
C ASP A 438 -4.69 23.01 25.93
N SER A 439 -4.08 24.16 26.22
CA SER A 439 -2.97 24.78 25.49
C SER A 439 -1.63 24.02 25.58
N ASN A 440 -1.63 22.75 25.99
CA ASN A 440 -0.44 21.93 26.18
C ASN A 440 -0.36 20.80 25.15
N ILE A 441 -0.09 21.15 23.88
CA ILE A 441 0.46 20.17 22.93
C ILE A 441 1.93 19.97 23.31
N GLY A 442 2.19 19.00 24.20
CA GLY A 442 3.56 18.59 24.52
C GLY A 442 4.15 17.79 23.36
N HIS A 443 5.34 18.17 22.89
CA HIS A 443 6.17 17.29 22.07
C HIS A 443 6.86 16.25 22.96
N VAL A 444 6.87 14.98 22.56
CA VAL A 444 7.65 13.97 23.26
C VAL A 444 9.09 14.02 22.78
N SER A 445 10.00 14.54 23.61
CA SER A 445 11.41 14.72 23.22
C SER A 445 12.30 13.50 23.48
N ALA A 446 11.75 12.39 24.00
CA ALA A 446 12.54 11.21 24.37
C ALA A 446 11.93 9.92 23.81
N TYR A 447 12.45 9.48 22.66
CA TYR A 447 12.11 8.21 22.04
C TYR A 447 13.35 7.43 21.58
N GLN A 448 13.25 6.10 21.60
CA GLN A 448 14.21 5.17 21.04
C GLN A 448 13.68 4.69 19.69
N LEU A 449 14.50 4.82 18.65
CA LEU A 449 14.17 4.39 17.30
C LEU A 449 14.75 3.00 17.04
N SER A 450 13.93 2.12 16.47
CA SER A 450 14.36 0.90 15.81
C SER A 450 13.77 0.84 14.40
N ASN A 451 14.22 -0.12 13.58
CA ASN A 451 13.72 -0.28 12.22
C ASN A 451 12.22 -0.65 12.16
N THR A 452 11.65 -1.16 13.25
CA THR A 452 10.27 -1.68 13.30
C THR A 452 9.41 -1.04 14.39
N VAL A 453 10.02 -0.28 15.32
CA VAL A 453 9.33 0.27 16.50
C VAL A 453 9.89 1.64 16.87
N ILE A 454 8.99 2.58 17.17
CA ILE A 454 9.31 3.83 17.88
C ILE A 454 8.88 3.67 19.33
N ARG A 455 9.82 3.70 20.27
CA ARG A 455 9.58 3.56 21.72
C ARG A 455 9.61 4.89 22.42
N LEU A 456 8.53 5.32 23.07
CA LEU A 456 8.49 6.50 23.94
C LEU A 456 9.01 6.16 25.34
N ILE A 457 9.99 6.92 25.83
CA ILE A 457 10.68 6.65 27.10
C ILE A 457 10.05 7.43 28.29
N ARG A 458 9.18 8.41 28.00
CA ARG A 458 8.41 9.16 29.00
C ARG A 458 7.03 9.51 28.45
N ALA A 459 6.07 8.59 28.55
CA ALA A 459 4.69 8.86 28.19
C ALA A 459 3.96 9.64 29.31
N LEU A 460 3.31 10.75 28.98
CA LEU A 460 2.35 11.41 29.88
C LEU A 460 1.07 10.57 29.95
N LEU A 461 0.66 10.24 31.18
CA LEU A 461 -0.57 9.50 31.43
C LEU A 461 -1.78 10.35 30.99
N ASN A 462 -2.63 9.78 30.14
CA ASN A 462 -4.00 10.24 29.78
C ASN A 462 -4.23 10.99 28.45
N SER A 463 -3.31 11.01 27.49
CA SER A 463 -3.56 11.65 26.17
C SER A 463 -3.37 10.69 24.99
N ALA A 464 -4.14 10.88 23.91
CA ALA A 464 -3.88 10.19 22.65
C ALA A 464 -2.55 10.68 22.03
N VAL A 465 -1.87 9.82 21.28
CA VAL A 465 -0.59 10.17 20.62
C VAL A 465 -0.76 10.08 19.12
N LEU A 466 -0.46 11.17 18.42
CA LEU A 466 -0.23 11.16 16.99
C LEU A 466 1.26 10.98 16.74
N TRP A 467 1.59 10.11 15.80
CA TRP A 467 2.96 9.85 15.41
C TRP A 467 3.11 9.92 13.90
N TYR A 468 4.28 10.38 13.48
CA TYR A 468 4.70 10.48 12.09
C TYR A 468 6.17 10.07 12.01
N ALA A 469 6.53 9.31 10.99
CA ALA A 469 7.92 9.02 10.69
C ALA A 469 8.20 9.01 9.20
N CYS A 470 9.38 9.51 8.81
CA CYS A 470 9.85 9.49 7.43
C CYS A 470 11.33 9.13 7.33
N GLY A 471 11.67 8.28 6.36
CA GLY A 471 13.01 7.74 6.18
C GLY A 471 13.09 6.85 4.94
N GLN A 472 14.23 6.18 4.75
CA GLN A 472 14.38 5.17 3.70
C GLN A 472 13.68 3.88 4.11
N GLY A 473 12.77 3.38 3.27
CA GLY A 473 12.12 2.08 3.45
C GLY A 473 13.08 0.91 3.21
N GLU A 474 12.72 -0.26 3.74
CA GLU A 474 13.45 -1.51 3.50
C GLU A 474 13.37 -1.97 2.03
#